data_AF-A0A3N5L9D1-F1
#
_entry.id   AF-A0A3N5L9D1-F1
#
_cell.length_a   1.000
_cell.length_b   1.000
_cell.length_c   1.000
_cell.angle_alpha   90.00
_cell.angle_beta   90.00
_cell.angle_gamma   90.00
#
_symmetry.space_group_name_H-M   'P 1'
#
loop_
_entity.id
_entity.type
_entity.pdbx_description
1 polymer ?
#
loop_
_entity_poly.entity_id
_entity_poly.type
_entity_poly.pdbx_seq_one_letter_code
_entity_poly.pdbx_strand_id
1 'polypeptide(L)'
;MGEVQVESALLFETPAEMYARVFRALKPRTALPEIRVEFCRFANANSLVRIEDNRLHVKITDLLEAAPAPVMEALAHILLCKLFRKPVPPMHNHRYRLYLNRSDVRRSIHLVRQIRGRKRLTGPQGEHHHLEEIFEELNWRYFHGLLGRPNLGWSRTRSRSMLGHYDPSHNAIIISRALDSPALP
;
A
#
# COMPACT_ATOMS: atom_id res chain seq x y z
N MET A 1 -43.35 14.71 -15.44
CA MET A 1 -42.67 14.97 -14.16
C MET A 1 -41.94 13.69 -13.78
N GLY A 2 -40.64 13.62 -14.10
CA GLY A 2 -39.82 12.47 -13.71
C GLY A 2 -39.42 12.62 -12.25
N GLU A 3 -39.86 11.69 -11.42
CA GLU A 3 -39.38 11.58 -10.04
C GLU A 3 -37.88 11.31 -10.08
N VAL A 4 -37.10 12.33 -9.75
CA VAL A 4 -35.69 12.16 -9.43
C VAL A 4 -35.67 11.53 -8.03
N GLN A 5 -35.52 10.21 -7.98
CA GLN A 5 -35.30 9.45 -6.76
C GLN A 5 -33.85 9.71 -6.30
N VAL A 6 -33.62 10.88 -5.72
CA VAL A 6 -32.29 11.34 -5.27
C VAL A 6 -31.85 10.56 -4.03
N GLU A 7 -30.84 9.71 -4.23
CA GLU A 7 -29.64 9.51 -3.38
C GLU A 7 -29.80 9.25 -1.87
N SER A 8 -30.98 8.84 -1.39
CA SER A 8 -31.20 8.65 0.05
C SER A 8 -30.84 7.24 0.56
N ALA A 9 -30.65 6.27 -0.35
CA ALA A 9 -30.34 4.87 0.01
C ALA A 9 -28.83 4.57 0.17
N LEU A 10 -27.95 5.53 -0.15
CA LEU A 10 -26.50 5.33 -0.24
C LEU A 10 -25.77 5.20 1.11
N LEU A 11 -26.46 5.35 2.23
CA LEU A 11 -25.85 5.30 3.57
C LEU A 11 -25.60 3.88 4.09
N PHE A 12 -26.19 2.85 3.47
CA PHE A 12 -26.14 1.47 3.98
C PHE A 12 -25.77 0.42 2.92
N GLU A 13 -25.34 0.81 1.71
CA GLU A 13 -24.86 -0.17 0.73
C GLU A 13 -23.66 -0.92 1.31
N THR A 14 -23.74 -2.24 1.33
CA THR A 14 -22.58 -3.09 1.60
C THR A 14 -21.55 -2.91 0.49
N PRO A 15 -20.25 -3.14 0.77
CA PRO A 15 -19.24 -3.11 -0.28
C PRO A 15 -19.58 -4.02 -1.47
N ALA A 16 -20.19 -5.18 -1.25
CA ALA A 16 -20.58 -6.07 -2.34
C ALA A 16 -21.65 -5.44 -3.27
N GLU A 17 -22.68 -4.79 -2.71
CA GLU A 17 -23.71 -4.10 -3.48
C GLU A 17 -23.16 -2.92 -4.27
N MET A 18 -22.24 -2.17 -3.67
CA MET A 18 -21.56 -1.06 -4.34
C MET A 18 -20.76 -1.54 -5.55
N TYR A 19 -20.00 -2.63 -5.42
CA TYR A 19 -19.29 -3.24 -6.55
C TYR A 19 -20.26 -3.78 -7.60
N ALA A 20 -21.41 -4.33 -7.20
CA ALA A 20 -22.44 -4.79 -8.14
C ALA A 20 -23.01 -3.65 -8.99
N ARG A 21 -23.35 -2.53 -8.34
CA ARG A 21 -23.86 -1.33 -9.01
C ARG A 21 -22.84 -0.78 -10.01
N VAL A 22 -21.59 -0.63 -9.60
CA VAL A 22 -20.51 -0.16 -10.48
C VAL A 22 -20.24 -1.14 -11.62
N PHE A 23 -20.29 -2.45 -11.37
CA PHE A 23 -20.16 -3.47 -12.41
C PHE A 23 -21.23 -3.32 -13.49
N ARG A 24 -22.50 -3.20 -13.09
CA ARG A 24 -23.63 -3.02 -14.03
C ARG A 24 -23.50 -1.75 -14.85
N ALA A 25 -23.04 -0.65 -14.26
CA ALA A 25 -22.77 0.59 -14.99
C ALA A 25 -21.67 0.41 -16.05
N LEU A 26 -20.63 -0.38 -15.76
CA LEU A 26 -19.50 -0.60 -16.68
C LEU A 26 -19.78 -1.67 -17.75
N LYS A 27 -20.60 -2.68 -17.43
CA LYS A 27 -20.90 -3.84 -18.28
C LYS A 27 -22.39 -4.23 -18.16
N PRO A 28 -23.32 -3.42 -18.70
CA PRO A 28 -24.76 -3.63 -18.52
C PRO A 28 -25.31 -4.91 -19.16
N ARG A 29 -24.61 -5.43 -20.19
CA ARG A 29 -25.01 -6.63 -20.95
C ARG A 29 -24.40 -7.93 -20.41
N THR A 30 -23.55 -7.85 -19.39
CA THR A 30 -22.89 -9.03 -18.82
C THR A 30 -23.64 -9.43 -17.55
N ALA A 31 -23.90 -10.73 -17.39
CA ALA A 31 -24.49 -11.26 -16.17
C ALA A 31 -23.63 -10.86 -14.96
N LEU A 32 -24.29 -10.51 -13.85
CA LEU A 32 -23.59 -10.10 -12.64
C LEU A 32 -22.91 -11.35 -12.02
N PRO A 33 -21.57 -11.39 -11.91
CA PRO A 33 -20.88 -12.48 -11.22
C PRO A 33 -21.21 -12.46 -9.73
N GLU A 34 -20.95 -13.57 -9.03
CA GLU A 34 -20.99 -13.56 -7.56
C GLU A 34 -19.86 -12.65 -7.06
N ILE A 35 -20.20 -11.61 -6.28
CA ILE A 35 -19.22 -10.65 -5.78
C ILE A 35 -18.85 -10.99 -4.35
N ARG A 36 -17.56 -11.18 -4.10
CA ARG A 36 -17.01 -11.37 -2.77
C ARG A 36 -15.99 -10.28 -2.47
N VAL A 37 -16.28 -9.49 -1.44
CA VAL A 37 -15.39 -8.44 -0.94
C VAL A 37 -14.86 -8.87 0.43
N GLU A 38 -13.54 -8.95 0.54
CA GLU A 38 -12.85 -9.36 1.76
C GLU A 38 -11.89 -8.26 2.21
N PHE A 39 -11.99 -7.89 3.49
CA PHE A 39 -11.00 -7.04 4.14
C PHE A 39 -9.86 -7.90 4.70
N CYS A 40 -8.68 -7.75 4.12
CA CYS A 40 -7.49 -8.53 4.42
C CYS A 40 -6.47 -7.67 5.16
N ARG A 41 -5.70 -8.32 6.05
CA ARG A 41 -4.59 -7.70 6.79
C ARG A 41 -3.35 -7.49 5.91
N PHE A 42 -3.46 -6.59 4.92
CA PHE A 42 -2.31 -6.16 4.14
C PHE A 42 -1.37 -5.29 4.99
N ALA A 43 -0.09 -5.29 4.61
CA ALA A 43 0.90 -4.39 5.21
C ALA A 43 0.83 -2.97 4.62
N ASN A 44 0.12 -2.77 3.51
CA ASN A 44 0.00 -1.51 2.79
C ASN A 44 -1.48 -1.24 2.44
N ALA A 45 -1.78 -0.05 1.93
CA ALA A 45 -3.06 0.28 1.29
C ALA A 45 -3.25 -0.43 -0.08
N ASN A 46 -3.00 -1.73 -0.11
CA ASN A 46 -3.16 -2.57 -1.29
C ASN A 46 -4.63 -2.96 -1.45
N SER A 47 -5.07 -3.03 -2.71
CA SER A 47 -6.36 -3.58 -3.09
C SER A 47 -6.19 -4.38 -4.37
N LEU A 48 -6.80 -5.55 -4.44
CA LEU A 48 -6.70 -6.49 -5.54
C LEU A 48 -8.10 -6.86 -6.02
N VAL A 49 -8.24 -7.02 -7.33
CA VAL A 49 -9.47 -7.49 -7.96
C VAL A 49 -9.12 -8.57 -8.97
N ARG A 50 -9.91 -9.64 -8.99
CA ARG A 50 -9.80 -10.74 -9.96
C ARG A 50 -11.18 -11.27 -10.29
N ILE A 51 -11.32 -11.82 -11.49
CA ILE A 51 -12.50 -12.56 -11.90
C ILE A 51 -12.07 -13.98 -12.29
N GLU A 52 -12.62 -14.98 -11.60
CA GLU A 52 -12.35 -16.41 -11.79
C GLU A 52 -13.69 -17.16 -11.62
N ASP A 53 -13.97 -18.16 -12.46
CA ASP A 53 -15.18 -19.01 -12.40
C ASP A 53 -16.52 -18.25 -12.22
N ASN A 54 -16.69 -17.12 -12.93
CA ASN A 54 -17.85 -16.23 -12.81
C ASN A 54 -18.04 -15.62 -11.41
N ARG A 55 -16.94 -15.42 -10.66
CA ARG A 55 -16.90 -14.78 -9.35
C ARG A 55 -15.92 -13.62 -9.37
N LEU A 56 -16.35 -12.48 -8.85
CA LEU A 56 -15.53 -11.30 -8.68
C LEU A 56 -14.96 -11.30 -7.25
N HIS A 57 -13.67 -11.59 -7.14
CA HIS A 57 -12.95 -11.56 -5.88
C HIS A 57 -12.27 -10.19 -5.70
N VAL A 58 -12.67 -9.48 -4.65
CA VAL A 58 -12.10 -8.19 -4.28
C VAL A 58 -11.45 -8.32 -2.91
N LYS A 59 -10.15 -8.12 -2.83
CA LYS A 59 -9.41 -8.10 -1.57
C LYS A 59 -8.94 -6.68 -1.30
N ILE A 60 -9.41 -6.09 -0.21
CA ILE A 60 -9.13 -4.72 0.18
C ILE A 60 -8.35 -4.75 1.49
N THR A 61 -7.49 -3.77 1.76
CA THR A 61 -6.89 -3.63 3.09
C THR A 61 -7.97 -3.33 4.12
N ASP A 62 -7.87 -3.98 5.28
CA ASP A 62 -8.68 -3.68 6.47
C ASP A 62 -8.58 -2.20 6.93
N LEU A 63 -7.52 -1.49 6.57
CA LEU A 63 -7.41 -0.04 6.78
C LEU A 63 -8.52 0.78 6.10
N LEU A 64 -9.16 0.23 5.07
CA LEU A 64 -10.24 0.87 4.33
C LEU A 64 -11.62 0.39 4.78
N GLU A 65 -11.72 -0.47 5.80
CA GLU A 65 -12.99 -0.97 6.30
C GLU A 65 -13.88 0.16 6.86
N ALA A 66 -13.27 1.13 7.54
CA ALA A 66 -13.94 2.34 8.02
C ALA A 66 -13.96 3.49 6.99
N ALA A 67 -13.57 3.24 5.74
CA ALA A 67 -13.54 4.30 4.75
C ALA A 67 -14.97 4.77 4.41
N PRO A 68 -15.19 6.08 4.21
CA PRO A 68 -16.50 6.59 3.81
C PRO A 68 -16.99 5.96 2.51
N ALA A 69 -18.31 5.73 2.39
CA ALA A 69 -18.94 5.13 1.22
C ALA A 69 -18.47 5.74 -0.13
N PRO A 70 -18.35 7.09 -0.28
CA PRO A 70 -17.86 7.68 -1.53
C PRO A 70 -16.41 7.30 -1.90
N VAL A 71 -15.59 6.96 -0.90
CA VAL A 71 -14.21 6.49 -1.09
C VAL A 71 -14.19 5.03 -1.52
N MET A 72 -15.03 4.20 -0.89
CA MET A 72 -15.20 2.80 -1.27
C MET A 72 -15.72 2.67 -2.71
N GLU A 73 -16.66 3.54 -3.10
CA GLU A 73 -17.20 3.60 -4.45
C GLU A 73 -16.13 4.02 -5.46
N ALA A 74 -15.33 5.03 -5.11
CA ALA A 74 -14.20 5.44 -5.94
C ALA A 74 -13.21 4.29 -6.13
N LEU A 75 -12.92 3.51 -5.09
CA LEU A 75 -12.08 2.32 -5.18
C LEU A 75 -12.71 1.25 -6.09
N ALA A 76 -14.01 0.99 -5.97
CA ALA A 76 -14.73 0.04 -6.82
C ALA A 76 -14.61 0.42 -8.31
N HIS A 77 -14.81 1.70 -8.66
CA HIS A 77 -14.59 2.19 -10.02
C HIS A 77 -13.15 2.01 -10.50
N ILE A 78 -12.17 2.35 -9.66
CA ILE A 78 -10.74 2.19 -10.01
C ILE A 78 -10.42 0.73 -10.30
N LEU A 79 -10.83 -0.19 -9.42
CA LEU A 79 -10.54 -1.62 -9.55
C LEU A 79 -11.25 -2.24 -10.76
N LEU A 80 -12.54 -1.98 -10.93
CA LEU A 80 -13.30 -2.54 -12.06
C LEU A 80 -12.86 -1.98 -13.41
N CYS A 81 -12.54 -0.68 -13.50
CA CYS A 81 -11.94 -0.13 -14.71
C CYS A 81 -10.58 -0.79 -15.02
N LYS A 82 -9.74 -1.02 -14.01
CA LYS A 82 -8.47 -1.76 -14.20
C LYS A 82 -8.70 -3.20 -14.66
N LEU A 83 -9.67 -3.90 -14.07
CA LEU A 83 -10.03 -5.28 -14.45
C LEU A 83 -10.47 -5.35 -15.92
N PHE A 84 -11.31 -4.42 -16.36
CA PHE A 84 -11.83 -4.37 -17.73
C PHE A 84 -10.97 -3.56 -18.70
N ARG A 85 -9.80 -3.09 -18.28
CA ARG A 85 -8.89 -2.24 -19.08
C ARG A 85 -9.59 -1.00 -19.67
N LYS A 86 -10.51 -0.40 -18.91
CA LYS A 86 -11.23 0.84 -19.25
C LYS A 86 -10.56 2.05 -18.60
N PRO A 87 -10.71 3.26 -19.18
CA PRO A 87 -10.24 4.48 -18.53
C PRO A 87 -10.94 4.68 -17.19
N VAL A 88 -10.17 5.01 -16.16
CA VAL A 88 -10.70 5.35 -14.83
C VAL A 88 -11.12 6.81 -14.82
N PRO A 89 -12.38 7.16 -14.50
CA PRO A 89 -12.79 8.55 -14.42
C PRO A 89 -11.93 9.35 -13.42
N PRO A 90 -11.43 10.55 -13.78
CA PRO A 90 -10.52 11.33 -12.94
C PRO A 90 -11.05 11.64 -11.54
N MET A 91 -12.37 11.84 -11.41
CA MET A 91 -13.04 12.13 -10.14
C MET A 91 -12.83 11.03 -9.10
N HIS A 92 -12.95 9.75 -9.49
CA HIS A 92 -12.74 8.63 -8.56
C HIS A 92 -11.27 8.55 -8.12
N ASN A 93 -10.33 8.70 -9.06
CA ASN A 93 -8.91 8.77 -8.74
C ASN A 93 -8.56 9.93 -7.81
N HIS A 94 -9.17 11.09 -8.02
CA HIS A 94 -8.97 12.26 -7.15
C HIS A 94 -9.52 12.01 -5.75
N ARG A 95 -10.77 11.55 -5.62
CA ARG A 95 -11.42 11.24 -4.34
C ARG A 95 -10.65 10.20 -3.53
N TYR A 96 -10.25 9.10 -4.17
CA TYR A 96 -9.46 8.05 -3.52
C TYR A 96 -8.08 8.57 -3.05
N ARG A 97 -7.39 9.35 -3.89
CA ARG A 97 -6.10 9.96 -3.51
C ARG A 97 -6.23 10.96 -2.38
N LEU A 98 -7.26 11.80 -2.37
CA LEU A 98 -7.50 12.74 -1.26
C LEU A 98 -7.64 12.02 0.07
N TYR A 99 -8.43 10.93 0.10
CA TYR A 99 -8.60 10.12 1.31
C TYR A 99 -7.28 9.50 1.79
N LEU A 100 -6.54 8.83 0.88
CA LEU A 100 -5.22 8.26 1.22
C LEU A 100 -4.19 9.31 1.63
N ASN A 101 -4.39 10.57 1.25
CA ASN A 101 -3.49 11.66 1.57
C ASN A 101 -3.79 12.37 2.89
N ARG A 102 -4.91 12.03 3.55
CA ARG A 102 -5.28 12.55 4.87
C ARG A 102 -4.24 12.12 5.91
N SER A 103 -3.90 13.01 6.84
CA SER A 103 -2.77 12.81 7.77
C SER A 103 -2.97 11.60 8.71
N ASP A 104 -4.18 11.39 9.21
CA ASP A 104 -4.59 10.24 10.03
C ASP A 104 -4.57 8.92 9.24
N VAL A 105 -5.05 8.91 8.01
CA VAL A 105 -5.02 7.73 7.12
C VAL A 105 -3.58 7.37 6.78
N ARG A 106 -2.74 8.35 6.40
CA ARG A 106 -1.31 8.15 6.16
C ARG A 106 -0.61 7.58 7.39
N ARG A 107 -0.89 8.14 8.58
CA ARG A 107 -0.34 7.64 9.85
C ARG A 107 -0.76 6.20 10.10
N SER A 108 -2.02 5.85 9.89
CA SER A 108 -2.54 4.48 10.07
C SER A 108 -1.90 3.49 9.10
N ILE A 109 -1.78 3.87 7.82
CA ILE A 109 -1.05 3.08 6.82
C ILE A 109 0.41 2.88 7.22
N HIS A 110 1.06 3.93 7.72
CA HIS A 110 2.43 3.88 8.18
C HIS A 110 2.58 2.93 9.39
N LEU A 111 1.72 3.03 10.40
CA LEU A 111 1.73 2.13 11.56
C LEU A 111 1.48 0.68 11.16
N VAL A 112 0.52 0.40 10.28
CA VAL A 112 0.28 -0.96 9.79
C VAL A 112 1.46 -1.48 8.98
N ARG A 113 2.14 -0.62 8.21
CA ARG A 113 3.41 -0.96 7.55
C ARG A 113 4.49 -1.35 8.56
N GLN A 114 4.59 -0.67 9.69
CA GLN A 114 5.54 -1.02 10.75
C GLN A 114 5.22 -2.37 11.40
N ILE A 115 3.95 -2.59 11.75
CA ILE A 115 3.52 -3.77 12.50
C ILE A 115 3.50 -5.03 11.62
N ARG A 116 3.03 -4.89 10.37
CA ARG A 116 2.76 -6.02 9.47
C ARG A 116 3.74 -6.14 8.31
N GLY A 117 4.50 -5.07 8.03
CA GLY A 117 5.53 -5.06 7.01
C GLY A 117 6.67 -5.96 7.44
N ARG A 118 6.73 -7.17 6.88
CA ARG A 118 7.89 -8.05 7.04
C ARG A 118 9.06 -7.48 6.24
N LYS A 119 9.79 -6.52 6.79
CA LYS A 119 11.15 -6.25 6.31
C LYS A 119 12.08 -7.18 7.08
N ARG A 120 12.25 -8.40 6.56
CA ARG A 120 13.31 -9.30 7.02
C ARG A 120 14.64 -8.70 6.58
N LEU A 121 15.12 -7.74 7.36
CA LEU A 121 16.49 -7.24 7.28
C LEU A 121 17.39 -8.43 7.62
N THR A 122 18.38 -8.67 6.77
CA THR A 122 19.61 -9.30 7.25
C THR A 122 20.19 -8.28 8.22
N GLY A 123 20.54 -8.68 9.44
CA GLY A 123 21.00 -7.78 10.49
C GLY A 123 22.18 -6.89 10.06
N PRO A 124 22.71 -6.08 10.97
CA PRO A 124 23.79 -5.14 10.66
C PRO A 124 25.09 -5.84 10.23
N GLN A 125 25.27 -7.11 10.58
CA GLN A 125 26.40 -7.95 10.19
C GLN A 125 26.32 -8.36 8.72
N GLY A 126 27.29 -7.90 7.92
CA GLY A 126 27.57 -8.38 6.56
C GLY A 126 28.58 -9.51 6.55
N GLU A 127 28.93 -9.98 5.36
CA GLU A 127 30.02 -10.94 5.13
C GLU A 127 31.39 -10.31 5.40
N HIS A 128 31.55 -9.01 5.09
CA HIS A 128 32.81 -8.28 5.24
C HIS A 128 32.69 -7.08 6.17
N HIS A 129 31.52 -6.43 6.20
CA HIS A 129 31.33 -5.15 6.87
C HIS A 129 30.24 -5.18 7.93
N HIS A 130 30.47 -4.50 9.06
CA HIS A 130 29.48 -4.33 10.12
C HIS A 130 28.90 -2.92 10.09
N LEU A 131 27.62 -2.80 9.74
CA LEU A 131 26.97 -1.50 9.56
C LEU A 131 26.89 -0.67 10.84
N GLU A 132 26.77 -1.31 12.01
CA GLU A 132 26.78 -0.57 13.29
C GLU A 132 28.11 0.12 13.55
N GLU A 133 29.22 -0.56 13.30
CA GLU A 133 30.56 0.01 13.48
C GLU A 133 30.79 1.19 12.53
N ILE A 134 30.43 1.01 11.26
CA ILE A 134 30.51 2.07 10.24
C ILE A 134 29.63 3.25 10.64
N PHE A 135 28.40 3.00 11.11
CA PHE A 135 27.51 4.07 11.53
C PHE A 135 28.06 4.84 12.72
N GLU A 136 28.57 4.15 13.74
CA GLU A 136 29.14 4.83 14.91
C GLU A 136 30.38 5.63 14.56
N GLU A 137 31.27 5.11 13.71
CA GLU A 137 32.43 5.88 13.22
C GLU A 137 31.99 7.17 12.51
N LEU A 138 31.02 7.06 11.59
CA LEU A 138 30.49 8.22 10.86
C LEU A 138 29.75 9.19 11.79
N ASN A 139 28.97 8.67 12.73
CA ASN A 139 28.24 9.46 13.72
C ASN A 139 29.21 10.27 14.59
N TRP A 140 30.30 9.66 15.05
CA TRP A 140 31.34 10.35 15.80
C TRP A 140 32.08 11.39 14.95
N ARG A 141 32.52 11.01 13.75
CA ARG A 141 33.34 11.87 12.89
C ARG A 141 32.59 13.10 12.38
N TYR A 142 31.33 12.93 11.98
CA TYR A 142 30.57 13.97 11.27
C TYR A 142 29.42 14.57 12.08
N PHE A 143 28.94 13.88 13.11
CA PHE A 143 27.75 14.29 13.87
C PHE A 143 28.01 14.36 15.38
N HIS A 144 29.27 14.26 15.83
CA HIS A 144 29.68 14.32 17.23
C HIS A 144 28.93 13.33 18.14
N GLY A 145 28.47 12.20 17.60
CA GLY A 145 27.70 11.20 18.34
C GLY A 145 26.25 11.60 18.66
N LEU A 146 25.74 12.68 18.04
CA LEU A 146 24.41 13.21 18.35
C LEU A 146 23.28 12.50 17.60
N LEU A 147 23.57 11.67 16.59
CA LEU A 147 22.52 10.88 15.92
C LEU A 147 22.16 9.65 16.75
N GLY A 148 20.87 9.51 17.05
CA GLY A 148 20.33 8.27 17.58
C GLY A 148 20.42 7.15 16.54
N ARG A 149 21.03 6.03 16.92
CA ARG A 149 21.27 4.90 16.00
C ARG A 149 19.96 4.30 15.47
N PRO A 150 19.70 4.38 14.15
CA PRO A 150 18.55 3.71 13.54
C PRO A 150 18.79 2.20 13.44
N ASN A 151 17.77 1.44 13.08
CA ASN A 151 17.95 0.04 12.72
C ASN A 151 18.80 -0.06 11.44
N LEU A 152 19.87 -0.83 11.46
CA LEU A 152 20.77 -0.99 10.32
C LEU A 152 20.64 -2.40 9.77
N GLY A 153 20.66 -2.52 8.43
CA GLY A 153 20.59 -3.84 7.82
C GLY A 153 20.97 -3.87 6.36
N TRP A 154 21.49 -5.02 5.96
CA TRP A 154 21.81 -5.28 4.56
C TRP A 154 20.56 -5.70 3.78
N SER A 155 20.44 -5.20 2.55
CA SER A 155 19.44 -5.65 1.59
C SER A 155 19.58 -7.16 1.33
N ARG A 156 18.46 -7.85 1.09
CA ARG A 156 18.48 -9.28 0.75
C ARG A 156 19.08 -9.58 -0.62
N THR A 157 18.96 -8.65 -1.55
CA THR A 157 19.42 -8.78 -2.94
C THR A 157 20.50 -7.75 -3.21
N ARG A 158 21.54 -8.13 -3.94
CA ARG A 158 22.57 -7.19 -4.43
C ARG A 158 21.93 -6.25 -5.46
N SER A 159 21.64 -5.02 -5.06
CA SER A 159 21.12 -3.97 -5.94
C SER A 159 22.24 -3.00 -6.29
N ARG A 160 22.42 -2.70 -7.58
CA ARG A 160 23.41 -1.70 -8.04
C ARG A 160 22.77 -0.36 -8.40
N SER A 161 21.45 -0.31 -8.53
CA SER A 161 20.70 0.90 -8.86
C SER A 161 20.28 1.72 -7.64
N MET A 162 20.17 1.10 -6.46
CA MET A 162 19.89 1.76 -5.18
C MET A 162 20.84 1.18 -4.14
N LEU A 163 21.82 1.98 -3.73
CA LEU A 163 22.91 1.58 -2.84
C LEU A 163 22.55 1.68 -1.36
N GLY A 164 21.57 2.52 -1.02
CA GLY A 164 20.97 2.53 0.29
C GLY A 164 19.71 3.39 0.32
N HIS A 165 18.84 3.13 1.29
CA HIS A 165 17.66 3.94 1.52
C HIS A 165 17.27 3.94 3.00
N TYR A 166 16.77 5.09 3.46
CA TYR A 166 16.14 5.20 4.75
C TYR A 166 14.65 4.83 4.63
N ASP A 167 14.18 3.97 5.52
CA ASP A 167 12.77 3.60 5.69
C ASP A 167 12.27 4.19 7.01
N PRO A 168 11.54 5.32 6.94
CA PRO A 168 10.99 5.98 8.13
C PRO A 168 10.05 5.07 8.93
N SER A 169 9.45 4.06 8.29
CA SER A 169 8.54 3.15 8.99
C SER A 169 9.30 2.36 10.04
N HIS A 170 10.45 1.79 9.71
CA HIS A 170 11.18 0.97 10.66
C HIS A 170 12.29 1.73 11.38
N ASN A 171 12.34 3.06 11.24
CA ASN A 171 13.52 3.88 11.54
C ASN A 171 14.80 3.16 11.10
N ALA A 172 14.83 2.73 9.83
CA ALA A 172 15.85 1.79 9.37
C ALA A 172 16.61 2.32 8.16
N ILE A 173 17.94 2.25 8.19
CA ILE A 173 18.79 2.47 7.01
C ILE A 173 19.13 1.11 6.44
N ILE A 174 18.80 0.91 5.16
CA ILE A 174 19.09 -0.32 4.44
C ILE A 174 20.20 -0.02 3.46
N ILE A 175 21.29 -0.77 3.54
CA ILE A 175 22.41 -0.66 2.62
C ILE A 175 22.40 -1.87 1.68
N SER A 176 22.71 -1.65 0.41
CA SER A 176 22.76 -2.72 -0.58
C SER A 176 23.90 -3.67 -0.28
N ARG A 177 23.64 -4.99 -0.29
CA ARG A 177 24.69 -6.03 -0.19
C ARG A 177 25.69 -5.98 -1.36
N ALA A 178 25.46 -5.17 -2.39
CA ALA A 178 26.49 -4.92 -3.41
C ALA A 178 27.70 -4.18 -2.85
N LEU A 179 27.54 -3.45 -1.72
CA LEU A 179 28.62 -2.74 -1.04
C LEU A 179 29.34 -3.60 0.00
N ASP A 180 28.79 -4.77 0.35
CA ASP A 180 29.41 -5.74 1.26
C ASP A 180 30.47 -6.55 0.49
N SER A 181 31.63 -5.93 0.30
CA SER A 181 32.74 -6.45 -0.52
C SER A 181 34.06 -6.08 0.13
N PRO A 182 35.07 -6.98 0.12
CA PRO A 182 36.38 -6.69 0.68
C PRO A 182 37.16 -5.64 -0.12
N ALA A 183 36.73 -5.36 -1.36
CA ALA A 183 37.34 -4.36 -2.23
C ALA A 183 36.82 -2.93 -1.98
N LEU A 184 35.80 -2.78 -1.13
CA LEU A 184 35.26 -1.48 -0.73
C LEU A 184 35.62 -1.25 0.75
N PRO A 185 36.14 -0.07 1.11
CA PRO A 185 36.47 0.27 2.49
C PRO A 185 35.23 0.35 3.37
#